data_AF-T2S797-F1
#
_entry.id   AF-T2S797-F1
#
_cell.length_a   1.000
_cell.length_b   1.000
_cell.length_c   1.000
_cell.angle_alpha   90.00
_cell.angle_beta   90.00
_cell.angle_gamma   90.00
#
_symmetry.space_group_name_H-M   'P 1'
#
loop_
_entity.id
_entity.type
_entity.pdbx_description
1 polymer ?
#
loop_
_entity_poly.entity_id
_entity_poly.type
_entity_poly.pdbx_seq_one_letter_code
_entity_poly.pdbx_strand_id
1 'polypeptide(L)'
;MKKPGVDKQNGFNACYRAYESLEKSLQERYLKSAKQGVLLLLDCEPLLSEVIGNSQNEITLSLQKDKLGETGDVRDILIDFDRFCIGLSVKHNHDAVKHSRLSKNLDFGEKWLGVGVSQNYKDAIKPLFERLENAKKEGMLWRDFPNKEQEIYAPLLQAFKKEVLRIDENKKNKVPQKMVEYLLGKYDFYKAILLEREQKTKLEAYHFNNTLNRSVKNKPKRIIPLSKLPTRMIHLDFKPKSFNTLELVLNEG
;
A
#
# COMPACT_ATOMS: atom_id res chain seq x y z
N MET A 1 31.60 -13.58 4.44
CA MET A 1 30.23 -13.01 4.41
C MET A 1 29.29 -14.14 4.06
N LYS A 2 28.36 -14.54 4.96
CA LYS A 2 27.35 -15.56 4.64
C LYS A 2 26.36 -14.91 3.67
N LYS A 3 26.06 -15.58 2.55
CA LYS A 3 25.06 -15.07 1.60
C LYS A 3 23.68 -15.16 2.24
N PRO A 4 22.82 -14.13 2.11
CA PRO A 4 21.42 -14.25 2.49
C PRO A 4 20.78 -15.48 1.83
N GLY A 5 19.99 -16.22 2.59
CA GLY A 5 19.09 -17.24 2.06
C GLY A 5 18.00 -16.57 1.24
N VAL A 6 17.68 -17.15 0.08
CA VAL A 6 16.53 -16.72 -0.72
C VAL A 6 15.49 -17.83 -0.65
N ASP A 7 14.33 -17.50 -0.10
CA ASP A 7 13.18 -18.37 -0.17
C ASP A 7 12.67 -18.40 -1.61
N LYS A 8 12.83 -19.55 -2.26
CA LYS A 8 12.41 -19.78 -3.64
C LYS A 8 10.94 -20.22 -3.75
N GLN A 9 10.21 -20.23 -2.63
CA GLN A 9 8.77 -20.41 -2.64
C GLN A 9 8.05 -19.15 -3.15
N ASN A 10 6.72 -19.23 -3.21
CA ASN A 10 5.84 -18.17 -3.73
C ASN A 10 6.23 -17.75 -5.16
N GLY A 11 5.89 -16.54 -5.57
CA GLY A 11 6.08 -16.03 -6.93
C GLY A 11 7.54 -15.99 -7.44
N PHE A 12 8.53 -16.45 -6.67
CA PHE A 12 9.95 -16.38 -7.02
C PHE A 12 10.25 -16.94 -8.40
N ASN A 13 9.83 -18.17 -8.70
CA ASN A 13 10.11 -18.79 -9.99
C ASN A 13 9.42 -18.05 -11.15
N ALA A 14 8.24 -17.46 -10.92
CA ALA A 14 7.55 -16.66 -11.92
C ALA A 14 8.30 -15.34 -12.17
N CYS A 15 8.70 -14.62 -11.11
CA CYS A 15 9.48 -13.39 -11.21
C CYS A 15 10.86 -13.64 -11.85
N TYR A 16 11.52 -14.75 -11.51
CA TYR A 16 12.80 -15.14 -12.09
C TYR A 16 12.67 -15.39 -13.58
N ARG A 17 11.68 -16.20 -14.02
CA ARG A 17 11.42 -16.43 -15.45
C ARG A 17 11.08 -15.14 -16.18
N ALA A 18 10.28 -14.26 -15.57
CA ALA A 18 9.94 -12.96 -16.16
C ALA A 18 11.20 -12.11 -16.34
N TYR A 19 12.07 -12.03 -15.34
CA TYR A 19 13.35 -11.33 -15.42
C TYR A 19 14.28 -11.91 -16.49
N GLU A 20 14.43 -13.24 -16.53
CA GLU A 20 15.26 -13.91 -17.53
C GLU A 20 14.74 -13.74 -18.96
N SER A 21 13.43 -13.49 -19.13
CA SER A 21 12.82 -13.24 -20.45
C SER A 21 13.03 -11.81 -20.97
N LEU A 22 13.53 -10.90 -20.13
CA LEU A 22 13.83 -9.52 -20.53
C LEU A 22 15.07 -9.46 -21.44
N GLU A 23 15.16 -8.42 -22.28
CA GLU A 23 16.38 -8.12 -22.99
C GLU A 23 17.56 -7.85 -22.04
N LYS A 24 18.77 -8.26 -22.44
CA LYS A 24 19.99 -8.09 -21.63
C LYS A 24 20.22 -6.64 -21.18
N SER A 25 19.97 -5.69 -22.06
CA SER A 25 20.09 -4.25 -21.78
C SER A 25 19.16 -3.81 -20.63
N LEU A 26 17.97 -4.40 -20.52
CA LEU A 26 17.00 -4.13 -19.47
C LEU A 26 17.36 -4.85 -18.17
N GLN A 27 17.83 -6.10 -18.26
CA GLN A 27 18.37 -6.85 -17.11
C GLN A 27 19.52 -6.08 -16.45
N GLU A 28 20.50 -5.62 -17.23
CA GLU A 28 21.64 -4.84 -16.73
C GLU A 28 21.19 -3.54 -16.05
N ARG A 29 20.21 -2.85 -16.64
CA ARG A 29 19.63 -1.62 -16.08
C ARG A 29 18.94 -1.89 -14.74
N TYR A 30 18.09 -2.92 -14.67
CA TYR A 30 17.40 -3.32 -13.45
C TYR A 30 18.39 -3.77 -12.37
N LEU A 31 19.43 -4.52 -12.72
CA LEU A 31 20.48 -4.93 -11.80
C LEU A 31 21.24 -3.73 -11.24
N LYS A 32 21.57 -2.74 -12.08
CA LYS A 32 22.22 -1.49 -11.64
C LYS A 32 21.33 -0.72 -10.66
N SER A 33 20.03 -0.58 -10.98
CA SER A 33 19.05 0.05 -10.08
C SER A 33 18.91 -0.72 -8.76
N ALA A 34 18.78 -2.04 -8.81
CA ALA A 34 18.67 -2.88 -7.62
C ALA A 34 19.89 -2.73 -6.71
N LYS A 35 21.11 -2.69 -7.27
CA LYS A 35 22.35 -2.42 -6.51
C LYS A 35 22.33 -1.06 -5.83
N GLN A 36 21.89 0.00 -6.52
CA GLN A 36 21.73 1.32 -5.91
C GLN A 36 20.69 1.29 -4.78
N GLY A 37 19.55 0.64 -4.99
CA GLY A 37 18.52 0.46 -3.95
C GLY A 37 19.04 -0.25 -2.71
N VAL A 38 19.83 -1.31 -2.87
CA VAL A 38 20.46 -2.03 -1.75
C VAL A 38 21.41 -1.11 -0.97
N LEU A 39 22.24 -0.30 -1.64
CA LEU A 39 23.13 0.65 -0.96
C LEU A 39 22.34 1.70 -0.15
N LEU A 40 21.26 2.24 -0.74
CA LEU A 40 20.37 3.18 -0.05
C LEU A 40 19.72 2.55 1.17
N LEU A 41 19.29 1.29 1.06
CA LEU A 41 18.70 0.55 2.17
C LEU A 41 19.69 0.36 3.31
N LEU A 42 20.93 -0.03 3.00
CA LEU A 42 21.99 -0.23 4.00
C LEU A 42 22.40 1.09 4.70
N ASP A 43 22.34 2.22 4.00
CA ASP A 43 22.54 3.54 4.61
C ASP A 43 21.44 3.89 5.63
N CYS A 44 20.23 3.38 5.42
CA CYS A 44 19.09 3.54 6.33
C CYS A 44 19.05 2.48 7.44
N GLU A 45 19.56 1.27 7.22
CA GLU A 45 19.38 0.12 8.11
C GLU A 45 20.75 -0.40 8.62
N PRO A 46 21.34 0.27 9.64
CA PRO A 46 22.65 -0.11 10.16
C PRO A 46 22.61 -1.49 10.84
N LEU A 47 21.49 -1.87 11.46
CA LEU A 47 21.32 -3.20 12.05
C LEU A 47 21.43 -4.29 10.97
N LEU A 48 20.79 -4.12 9.82
CA LEU A 48 20.93 -5.06 8.70
C LEU A 48 22.40 -5.14 8.23
N SER A 49 23.08 -4.00 8.15
CA SER A 49 24.50 -3.93 7.78
C SER A 49 25.41 -4.72 8.75
N GLU A 50 25.15 -4.60 10.06
CA GLU A 50 25.87 -5.36 11.10
C GLU A 50 25.62 -6.86 10.97
N VAL A 51 24.36 -7.24 10.72
CA VAL A 51 23.94 -8.65 10.60
C VAL A 51 24.59 -9.32 9.40
N ILE A 52 24.66 -8.64 8.24
CA ILE A 52 25.33 -9.16 7.02
C ILE A 52 26.84 -9.41 7.25
N GLY A 53 27.47 -8.59 8.10
CA GLY A 53 28.89 -8.73 8.44
C GLY A 53 29.23 -9.96 9.31
N ASN A 54 28.24 -10.55 9.97
CA ASN A 54 28.42 -11.67 10.90
C ASN A 54 27.95 -13.00 10.30
N SER A 55 28.83 -14.00 10.25
CA SER A 55 28.58 -15.31 9.63
C SER A 55 27.60 -16.20 10.39
N GLN A 56 27.27 -15.89 11.64
CA GLN A 56 26.31 -16.68 12.43
C GLN A 56 24.86 -16.29 12.19
N ASN A 57 24.60 -15.11 11.62
CA ASN A 57 23.24 -14.64 11.42
C ASN A 57 22.62 -15.23 10.16
N GLU A 58 21.32 -15.50 10.23
CA GLU A 58 20.53 -15.93 9.09
C GLU A 58 19.66 -14.76 8.61
N ILE A 59 19.78 -14.45 7.32
CA ILE A 59 18.96 -13.47 6.63
C ILE A 59 18.19 -14.24 5.56
N THR A 60 16.87 -14.10 5.56
CA THR A 60 15.99 -14.72 4.58
C THR A 60 15.30 -13.64 3.76
N LEU A 61 15.42 -13.75 2.45
CA LEU A 61 14.69 -12.92 1.48
C LEU A 61 13.51 -13.72 0.95
N SER A 62 12.29 -13.19 1.04
CA SER A 62 11.10 -13.84 0.50
C SER A 62 10.26 -12.86 -0.34
N LEU A 63 9.59 -13.40 -1.37
CA LEU A 63 8.58 -12.66 -2.12
C LEU A 63 7.21 -12.85 -1.49
N GLN A 64 6.49 -11.75 -1.32
CA GLN A 64 5.14 -11.76 -0.78
C GLN A 64 4.13 -12.20 -1.85
N LYS A 65 3.02 -12.81 -1.40
CA LYS A 65 1.88 -13.15 -2.27
C LYS A 65 1.02 -11.92 -2.51
N ASP A 66 0.60 -11.71 -3.75
CA ASP A 66 -0.29 -10.60 -4.15
C ASP A 66 -1.56 -10.47 -3.28
N LYS A 67 -2.09 -11.61 -2.81
CA LYS A 67 -3.29 -11.68 -1.96
C LYS A 67 -3.15 -10.87 -0.66
N LEU A 68 -1.94 -10.75 -0.11
CA LEU A 68 -1.70 -9.98 1.12
C LEU A 68 -1.76 -8.46 0.88
N GLY A 69 -1.44 -8.02 -0.34
CA GLY A 69 -1.67 -6.66 -0.83
C GLY A 69 -3.14 -6.26 -0.74
N GLU A 70 -4.07 -7.20 -0.94
CA GLU A 70 -5.51 -6.93 -0.79
C GLU A 70 -5.87 -6.52 0.64
N THR A 71 -5.22 -7.14 1.63
CA THR A 71 -5.43 -6.93 3.07
C THR A 71 -4.63 -5.77 3.68
N GLY A 72 -3.87 -5.03 2.87
CA GLY A 72 -3.14 -3.83 3.31
C GLY A 72 -1.63 -4.03 3.54
N ASP A 73 -1.08 -5.20 3.23
CA ASP A 73 0.37 -5.41 3.23
C ASP A 73 0.94 -5.16 1.84
N VAL A 74 1.46 -3.96 1.62
CA VAL A 74 1.92 -3.48 0.29
C VAL A 74 3.38 -3.86 -0.01
N ARG A 75 4.00 -4.68 0.83
CA ARG A 75 5.41 -5.09 0.70
C ARG A 75 5.52 -6.22 -0.33
N ASP A 76 6.38 -6.05 -1.32
CA ASP A 76 6.65 -7.05 -2.36
C ASP A 76 7.75 -8.03 -1.90
N ILE A 77 8.75 -7.55 -1.17
CA ILE A 77 9.88 -8.33 -0.63
C ILE A 77 9.93 -8.17 0.88
N LEU A 78 10.17 -9.27 1.59
CA LEU A 78 10.47 -9.27 3.03
C LEU A 78 11.93 -9.71 3.24
N ILE A 79 12.60 -8.99 4.13
CA ILE A 79 13.96 -9.27 4.58
C ILE A 79 13.88 -9.60 6.07
N ASP A 80 13.85 -10.89 6.38
CA ASP A 80 13.72 -11.39 7.75
C ASP A 80 15.11 -11.72 8.31
N PHE A 81 15.39 -11.28 9.53
CA PHE A 81 16.63 -11.57 10.24
C PHE A 81 16.42 -11.45 11.75
N ASP A 82 16.91 -12.43 12.51
CA ASP A 82 16.66 -12.54 13.96
C ASP A 82 15.15 -12.35 14.30
N ARG A 83 14.77 -11.24 14.95
CA ARG A 83 13.38 -10.89 15.30
C ARG A 83 12.81 -9.73 14.46
N PHE A 84 13.53 -9.29 13.45
CA PHE A 84 13.21 -8.12 12.66
C PHE A 84 12.82 -8.51 11.23
N CYS A 85 11.96 -7.68 10.64
CA CYS A 85 11.51 -7.82 9.27
C CYS A 85 11.54 -6.43 8.62
N ILE A 86 12.27 -6.29 7.52
CA ILE A 86 12.25 -5.09 6.69
C ILE A 86 11.45 -5.39 5.42
N GLY A 87 10.44 -4.56 5.16
CA GLY A 87 9.64 -4.62 3.95
C GLY A 87 10.18 -3.74 2.83
N LEU A 88 10.12 -4.22 1.59
CA LEU A 88 10.29 -3.41 0.39
C LEU A 88 9.03 -3.47 -0.48
N SER A 89 8.55 -2.33 -0.95
CA SER A 89 7.59 -2.23 -2.05
C SER A 89 8.32 -1.71 -3.29
N VAL A 90 8.45 -2.53 -4.32
CA VAL A 90 9.22 -2.24 -5.53
C VAL A 90 8.28 -1.67 -6.59
N LYS A 91 8.64 -0.50 -7.14
CA LYS A 91 7.82 0.24 -8.11
C LYS A 91 8.66 0.78 -9.27
N HIS A 92 8.01 0.96 -10.41
CA HIS A 92 8.61 1.54 -11.62
C HIS A 92 7.82 2.81 -11.98
N ASN A 93 8.46 3.98 -11.93
CA ASN A 93 7.86 5.29 -12.23
C ASN A 93 6.49 5.55 -11.56
N HIS A 94 6.22 4.98 -10.38
CA HIS A 94 4.88 4.99 -9.77
C HIS A 94 4.87 5.51 -8.34
N ASP A 95 4.35 6.72 -8.18
CA ASP A 95 4.24 7.40 -6.90
C ASP A 95 2.90 7.17 -6.19
N ALA A 96 1.86 6.70 -6.89
CA ALA A 96 0.54 6.61 -6.28
C ALA A 96 0.46 5.55 -5.15
N VAL A 97 -0.46 5.82 -4.23
CA VAL A 97 -0.86 4.94 -3.12
C VAL A 97 -1.92 3.95 -3.59
N LYS A 98 -2.38 3.05 -2.71
CA LYS A 98 -3.40 2.06 -3.07
C LYS A 98 -4.70 2.74 -3.55
N HIS A 99 -5.27 2.23 -4.63
CA HIS A 99 -6.59 2.66 -5.08
C HIS A 99 -7.70 2.06 -4.23
N SER A 100 -8.48 2.92 -3.58
CA SER A 100 -9.72 2.56 -2.89
C SER A 100 -10.75 1.99 -3.87
N ARG A 101 -11.41 0.89 -3.51
CA ARG A 101 -12.44 0.23 -4.33
C ARG A 101 -13.70 -0.04 -3.52
N LEU A 102 -14.84 0.47 -3.99
CA LEU A 102 -16.16 0.11 -3.46
C LEU A 102 -16.83 -0.87 -4.42
N SER A 103 -17.50 -1.88 -3.90
CA SER A 103 -18.28 -2.81 -4.71
C SER A 103 -19.46 -3.38 -3.92
N LYS A 104 -20.43 -3.96 -4.65
CA LYS A 104 -21.62 -4.61 -4.06
C LYS A 104 -21.27 -5.66 -2.99
N ASN A 105 -20.22 -6.44 -3.25
CA ASN A 105 -19.85 -7.60 -2.43
C ASN A 105 -18.71 -7.29 -1.46
N LEU A 106 -18.16 -6.08 -1.48
CA LEU A 106 -17.05 -5.70 -0.62
C LEU A 106 -17.55 -4.89 0.57
N ASP A 107 -17.42 -5.47 1.76
CA ASP A 107 -17.54 -4.74 3.01
C ASP A 107 -16.27 -3.91 3.24
N PHE A 108 -16.31 -2.64 2.83
CA PHE A 108 -15.16 -1.73 3.01
C PHE A 108 -14.88 -1.47 4.49
N GLY A 109 -15.92 -1.45 5.34
CA GLY A 109 -15.79 -1.21 6.77
C GLY A 109 -14.96 -2.33 7.41
N GLU A 110 -15.27 -3.58 7.11
CA GLU A 110 -14.48 -4.72 7.58
C GLU A 110 -13.06 -4.69 7.00
N LYS A 111 -12.93 -4.49 5.67
CA LYS A 111 -11.64 -4.60 4.99
C LYS A 111 -10.67 -3.46 5.30
N TRP A 112 -11.18 -2.24 5.48
CA TRP A 112 -10.35 -1.04 5.66
C TRP A 112 -10.28 -0.63 7.12
N LEU A 113 -11.39 -0.80 7.86
CA LEU A 113 -11.56 -0.26 9.21
C LEU A 113 -11.70 -1.37 10.27
N GLY A 114 -11.74 -2.65 9.88
CA GLY A 114 -11.97 -3.77 10.81
C GLY A 114 -13.31 -3.68 11.56
N VAL A 115 -14.30 -3.00 10.96
CA VAL A 115 -15.65 -2.85 11.50
C VAL A 115 -16.63 -2.94 10.34
N GLY A 116 -17.36 -4.04 10.24
CA GLY A 116 -18.36 -4.25 9.18
C GLY A 116 -19.34 -3.09 8.99
N VAL A 117 -19.72 -2.85 7.73
CA VAL A 117 -20.69 -1.82 7.37
C VAL A 117 -22.09 -2.15 7.86
N SER A 118 -22.87 -1.12 8.15
CA SER A 118 -24.25 -1.24 8.60
C SER A 118 -25.17 -1.76 7.49
N GLN A 119 -26.33 -2.28 7.91
CA GLN A 119 -27.39 -2.62 6.97
C GLN A 119 -27.86 -1.41 6.16
N ASN A 120 -27.98 -0.23 6.80
CA ASN A 120 -28.33 1.02 6.10
C ASN A 120 -27.38 1.34 4.92
N TYR A 121 -26.06 1.15 5.07
CA TYR A 121 -25.13 1.32 3.96
C TYR A 121 -25.39 0.31 2.84
N LYS A 122 -25.57 -0.98 3.19
CA LYS A 122 -25.84 -2.06 2.23
C LYS A 122 -27.12 -1.77 1.42
N ASP A 123 -28.18 -1.36 2.10
CA ASP A 123 -29.47 -1.04 1.48
C ASP A 123 -29.37 0.20 0.58
N ALA A 124 -28.58 1.21 0.98
CA ALA A 124 -28.38 2.42 0.20
C ALA A 124 -27.64 2.18 -1.11
N ILE A 125 -26.62 1.30 -1.13
CA ILE A 125 -25.83 1.03 -2.34
C ILE A 125 -26.43 -0.04 -3.24
N LYS A 126 -27.26 -0.95 -2.69
CA LYS A 126 -27.79 -2.11 -3.41
C LYS A 126 -28.52 -1.74 -4.72
N PRO A 127 -29.48 -0.78 -4.73
CA PRO A 127 -30.16 -0.38 -5.96
C PRO A 127 -29.21 0.16 -7.04
N LEU A 128 -28.15 0.87 -6.63
CA LEU A 128 -27.15 1.40 -7.56
C LEU A 128 -26.41 0.26 -8.27
N PHE A 129 -25.92 -0.72 -7.51
CA PHE A 129 -25.21 -1.86 -8.10
C PHE A 129 -26.13 -2.79 -8.90
N GLU A 130 -27.38 -2.98 -8.50
CA GLU A 130 -28.37 -3.74 -9.27
C GLU A 130 -28.68 -3.07 -10.62
N ARG A 131 -28.81 -1.74 -10.65
CA ARG A 131 -28.94 -0.98 -11.89
C ARG A 131 -27.75 -1.20 -12.83
N LEU A 132 -26.53 -1.16 -12.29
CA LEU A 132 -25.32 -1.39 -13.08
C LEU A 132 -25.21 -2.82 -13.61
N GLU A 133 -25.62 -3.82 -12.81
CA GLU A 133 -25.67 -5.22 -13.24
C GLU A 133 -26.68 -5.44 -14.37
N ASN A 134 -27.86 -4.82 -14.28
CA ASN A 134 -28.88 -4.92 -15.32
C ASN A 134 -28.45 -4.25 -16.62
N ALA A 135 -27.92 -3.02 -16.55
CA ALA A 135 -27.39 -2.33 -17.72
C ALA A 135 -26.25 -3.11 -18.41
N LYS A 136 -25.39 -3.77 -17.62
CA LYS A 136 -24.36 -4.67 -18.16
C LYS A 136 -24.97 -5.87 -18.90
N LYS A 137 -26.05 -6.46 -18.38
CA LYS A 137 -26.77 -7.57 -19.06
C LYS A 137 -27.42 -7.11 -20.36
N GLU A 138 -27.85 -5.85 -20.42
CA GLU A 138 -28.40 -5.20 -21.62
C GLU A 138 -27.32 -4.75 -22.62
N GLY A 139 -26.04 -5.00 -22.33
CA GLY A 139 -24.92 -4.66 -23.22
C GLY A 139 -24.50 -3.19 -23.18
N MET A 140 -25.01 -2.40 -22.24
CA MET A 140 -24.60 -1.00 -22.07
C MET A 140 -23.14 -0.90 -21.62
N LEU A 141 -22.45 0.09 -22.16
CA LEU A 141 -21.10 0.46 -21.78
C LEU A 141 -21.11 1.62 -20.77
N TRP A 142 -20.02 1.78 -20.04
CA TRP A 142 -19.88 2.88 -19.07
C TRP A 142 -20.00 4.29 -19.69
N ARG A 143 -19.70 4.42 -20.98
CA ARG A 143 -19.86 5.67 -21.74
C ARG A 143 -21.32 6.00 -22.04
N ASP A 144 -22.21 5.02 -21.96
CA ASP A 144 -23.63 5.16 -22.31
C ASP A 144 -24.46 5.74 -21.14
N PHE A 145 -23.83 6.02 -20.00
CA PHE A 145 -24.45 6.68 -18.85
C PHE A 145 -24.13 8.19 -18.86
N PRO A 146 -25.04 9.06 -19.35
CA PRO A 146 -24.78 10.49 -19.49
C PRO A 146 -24.61 11.21 -18.15
N ASN A 147 -25.40 10.84 -17.13
CA ASN A 147 -25.42 11.49 -15.80
C ASN A 147 -24.79 10.62 -14.70
N LYS A 148 -23.80 9.79 -15.04
CA LYS A 148 -23.18 8.86 -14.07
C LYS A 148 -22.59 9.54 -12.84
N GLU A 149 -22.17 10.79 -12.95
CA GLU A 149 -21.66 11.55 -11.79
C GLU A 149 -22.75 11.76 -10.73
N GLN A 150 -23.91 12.25 -11.14
CA GLN A 150 -25.02 12.54 -10.23
C GLN A 150 -25.81 11.29 -9.85
N GLU A 151 -25.96 10.34 -10.78
CA GLU A 151 -26.85 9.19 -10.59
C GLU A 151 -26.15 7.95 -10.03
N ILE A 152 -24.81 7.86 -10.14
CA ILE A 152 -24.05 6.69 -9.69
C ILE A 152 -22.98 7.10 -8.68
N TYR A 153 -22.06 8.00 -9.05
CA TYR A 153 -20.94 8.36 -8.18
C TYR A 153 -21.41 9.10 -6.92
N ALA A 154 -22.18 10.17 -7.06
CA ALA A 154 -22.63 10.99 -5.93
C ALA A 154 -23.41 10.18 -4.87
N PRO A 155 -24.43 9.36 -5.21
CA PRO A 155 -25.16 8.61 -4.19
C PRO A 155 -24.28 7.51 -3.55
N LEU A 156 -23.40 6.86 -4.32
CA LEU A 156 -22.47 5.86 -3.78
C LEU A 156 -21.48 6.50 -2.79
N LEU A 157 -20.89 7.64 -3.17
CA LEU A 157 -19.94 8.38 -2.32
C LEU A 157 -20.64 8.98 -1.11
N GLN A 158 -21.88 9.44 -1.23
CA GLN A 158 -22.66 9.93 -0.10
C GLN A 158 -22.98 8.80 0.90
N ALA A 159 -23.33 7.61 0.41
CA ALA A 159 -23.51 6.43 1.27
C ALA A 159 -22.20 6.06 1.98
N PHE A 160 -21.10 6.02 1.25
CA PHE A 160 -19.76 5.75 1.80
C PHE A 160 -19.35 6.79 2.86
N LYS A 161 -19.49 8.08 2.57
CA LYS A 161 -19.21 9.18 3.52
C LYS A 161 -20.01 9.00 4.81
N LYS A 162 -21.33 8.80 4.70
CA LYS A 162 -22.20 8.61 5.87
C LYS A 162 -21.75 7.43 6.72
N GLU A 163 -21.40 6.33 6.06
CA GLU A 163 -20.99 5.11 6.76
C GLU A 163 -19.63 5.24 7.45
N VAL A 164 -18.67 5.89 6.79
CA VAL A 164 -17.37 6.23 7.40
C VAL A 164 -17.58 7.08 8.66
N LEU A 165 -18.39 8.13 8.58
CA LEU A 165 -18.65 9.03 9.71
C LEU A 165 -19.34 8.28 10.86
N ARG A 166 -20.32 7.42 10.55
CA ARG A 166 -20.98 6.55 11.54
C ARG A 166 -19.99 5.64 12.26
N ILE A 167 -19.07 5.00 11.52
CA ILE A 167 -18.04 4.15 12.14
C ILE A 167 -17.08 5.00 13.01
N ASP A 168 -16.78 6.23 12.60
CA ASP A 168 -15.89 7.15 13.33
C ASP A 168 -16.54 7.80 14.57
N GLU A 169 -17.86 7.68 14.77
CA GLU A 169 -18.53 8.12 16.01
C GLU A 169 -17.94 7.41 17.25
N ASN A 170 -17.60 6.13 17.12
CA ASN A 170 -16.87 5.40 18.16
C ASN A 170 -15.35 5.53 17.94
N LYS A 171 -14.71 6.46 18.67
CA LYS A 171 -13.26 6.70 18.56
C LYS A 171 -12.37 5.50 18.89
N LYS A 172 -12.88 4.45 19.56
CA LYS A 172 -12.15 3.19 19.75
C LYS A 172 -11.89 2.45 18.44
N ASN A 173 -12.66 2.75 17.39
CA ASN A 173 -12.49 2.15 16.07
C ASN A 173 -11.23 2.64 15.34
N LYS A 174 -10.68 3.80 15.74
CA LYS A 174 -9.47 4.41 15.18
C LYS A 174 -9.53 4.57 13.65
N VAL A 175 -10.66 5.04 13.13
CA VAL A 175 -10.92 5.16 11.69
C VAL A 175 -9.81 5.94 10.95
N PRO A 176 -9.33 7.11 11.42
CA PRO A 176 -8.25 7.84 10.75
C PRO A 176 -6.98 7.00 10.57
N GLN A 177 -6.51 6.36 11.65
CA GLN A 177 -5.34 5.50 11.63
C GLN A 177 -5.51 4.36 10.63
N LYS A 178 -6.63 3.64 10.70
CA LYS A 178 -6.89 2.47 9.85
C LYS A 178 -7.03 2.83 8.38
N MET A 179 -7.57 4.02 8.06
CA MET A 179 -7.59 4.52 6.68
C MET A 179 -6.18 4.72 6.14
N VAL A 180 -5.27 5.32 6.92
CA VAL A 180 -3.86 5.48 6.51
C VAL A 180 -3.19 4.12 6.36
N GLU A 181 -3.38 3.20 7.30
CA GLU A 181 -2.84 1.83 7.22
C GLU A 181 -3.35 1.09 5.97
N TYR A 182 -4.62 1.26 5.62
CA TYR A 182 -5.18 0.66 4.41
C TYR A 182 -4.61 1.26 3.12
N LEU A 183 -4.46 2.59 3.07
CA LEU A 183 -4.03 3.34 1.88
C LEU A 183 -2.52 3.26 1.64
N LEU A 184 -1.73 3.44 2.70
CA LEU A 184 -0.28 3.55 2.63
C LEU A 184 0.42 2.24 2.97
N GLY A 185 -0.18 1.40 3.81
CA GLY A 185 0.39 0.13 4.26
C GLY A 185 0.30 -0.04 5.78
N LYS A 186 -0.03 -1.26 6.21
CA LYS A 186 -0.20 -1.60 7.63
C LYS A 186 1.11 -1.69 8.40
N TYR A 187 2.18 -2.14 7.73
CA TYR A 187 3.50 -2.33 8.32
C TYR A 187 4.44 -1.27 7.80
N ASP A 188 5.50 -0.95 8.55
CA ASP A 188 6.54 -0.07 8.03
C ASP A 188 7.31 -0.77 6.90
N PHE A 189 7.68 -0.01 5.88
CA PHE A 189 8.43 -0.52 4.73
C PHE A 189 9.15 0.61 4.00
N TYR A 190 10.03 0.22 3.08
CA TYR A 190 10.61 1.14 2.10
C TYR A 190 9.97 0.94 0.73
N LYS A 191 9.51 2.03 0.13
CA LYS A 191 9.13 2.04 -1.28
C LYS A 191 10.36 2.32 -2.12
N ALA A 192 10.83 1.31 -2.86
CA ALA A 192 11.95 1.40 -3.77
C ALA A 192 11.44 1.66 -5.18
N ILE A 193 11.70 2.87 -5.70
CA ILE A 193 11.18 3.33 -6.99
C ILE A 193 12.33 3.47 -7.97
N LEU A 194 12.27 2.75 -9.09
CA LEU A 194 13.11 3.06 -10.25
C LEU A 194 12.50 4.25 -10.99
N LEU A 195 13.24 5.35 -11.00
CA LEU A 195 12.98 6.56 -11.77
C LEU A 195 13.74 6.46 -13.09
N GLU A 196 13.05 5.99 -14.13
CA GLU A 196 13.67 5.56 -15.38
C GLU A 196 14.32 6.73 -16.14
N ARG A 197 13.63 7.88 -16.20
CA ARG A 197 14.12 9.07 -16.91
C ARG A 197 15.38 9.62 -16.26
N GLU A 198 15.44 9.58 -14.94
CA GLU A 198 16.54 10.07 -14.12
C GLU A 198 17.67 9.04 -13.97
N GLN A 199 17.45 7.80 -14.39
CA GLN A 199 18.34 6.64 -14.16
C GLN A 199 18.78 6.50 -12.70
N LYS A 200 17.84 6.72 -11.77
CA LYS A 200 18.09 6.71 -10.32
C LYS A 200 17.10 5.80 -9.60
N THR A 201 17.54 5.25 -8.48
CA THR A 201 16.66 4.60 -7.52
C THR A 201 16.33 5.57 -6.38
N LYS A 202 15.04 5.77 -6.12
CA LYS A 202 14.54 6.50 -4.95
C LYS A 202 14.10 5.50 -3.90
N LEU A 203 14.38 5.80 -2.63
CA LEU A 203 13.92 5.01 -1.50
C LEU A 203 13.10 5.93 -0.57
N GLU A 204 11.82 5.64 -0.43
CA GLU A 204 10.92 6.38 0.47
C GLU A 204 10.59 5.50 1.67
N ALA A 205 10.67 6.03 2.88
CA ALA A 205 10.37 5.29 4.09
C ALA A 205 8.93 5.57 4.55
N TYR A 206 8.16 4.51 4.75
CA TYR A 206 6.87 4.53 5.41
C TYR A 206 7.09 4.00 6.82
N HIS A 207 7.30 4.90 7.77
CA HIS A 207 7.76 4.59 9.12
C HIS A 207 6.77 5.12 10.16
N PHE A 208 5.86 4.25 10.62
CA PHE A 208 4.77 4.61 11.52
C PHE A 208 4.81 3.84 12.85
N ASN A 209 5.35 2.62 12.83
CA ASN A 209 5.33 1.67 13.95
C ASN A 209 6.69 1.51 14.62
N ASN A 210 7.63 2.40 14.31
CA ASN A 210 8.98 2.40 14.87
C ASN A 210 9.76 1.08 14.57
N THR A 211 9.56 0.47 13.40
CA THR A 211 10.22 -0.80 13.03
C THR A 211 11.39 -0.67 12.05
N LEU A 212 11.58 0.50 11.46
CA LEU A 212 12.70 0.82 10.55
C LEU A 212 13.78 1.67 11.24
N ASN A 213 14.90 1.88 10.54
CA ASN A 213 15.99 2.78 10.90
C ASN A 213 16.64 2.46 12.26
N ARG A 214 16.57 1.19 12.68
CA ARG A 214 17.00 0.75 14.01
C ARG A 214 18.51 0.66 14.09
N SER A 215 19.06 1.10 15.23
CA SER A 215 20.49 1.03 15.54
C SER A 215 20.72 0.36 16.89
N VAL A 216 21.83 -0.39 17.01
CA VAL A 216 22.31 -0.94 18.28
C VAL A 216 23.68 -0.35 18.61
N LYS A 217 24.66 -0.50 17.69
CA LYS A 217 26.00 0.07 17.84
C LYS A 217 26.23 1.25 16.90
N ASN A 218 25.89 1.09 15.62
CA ASN A 218 26.09 2.14 14.61
C ASN A 218 24.81 2.92 14.35
N LYS A 219 24.93 4.25 14.24
CA LYS A 219 23.82 5.11 13.82
C LYS A 219 23.55 4.95 12.32
N PRO A 220 22.28 5.10 11.87
CA PRO A 220 21.98 5.11 10.45
C PRO A 220 22.64 6.34 9.81
N LYS A 221 23.14 6.17 8.58
CA LYS A 221 23.70 7.31 7.82
C LYS A 221 22.60 8.26 7.37
N ARG A 222 21.38 7.75 7.21
CA ARG A 222 20.17 8.51 6.91
C ARG A 222 19.17 8.32 8.04
N ILE A 223 18.92 9.39 8.80
CA ILE A 223 17.93 9.37 9.87
C ILE A 223 16.54 9.48 9.25
N ILE A 224 15.66 8.55 9.58
CA ILE A 224 14.28 8.52 9.11
C ILE A 224 13.38 8.93 10.29
N PRO A 225 12.64 10.04 10.18
CA PRO A 225 11.73 10.44 11.25
C PRO A 225 10.58 9.44 11.38
N LEU A 226 10.15 9.18 12.60
CA LEU A 226 8.93 8.45 12.89
C LEU A 226 7.72 9.34 12.58
N SER A 227 6.93 8.95 11.59
CA SER A 227 5.69 9.62 11.22
C SER A 227 4.58 9.22 12.18
N LYS A 228 3.78 10.19 12.61
CA LYS A 228 2.62 9.94 13.47
C LYS A 228 1.44 9.51 12.62
N LEU A 229 0.73 8.47 13.06
CA LEU A 229 -0.56 8.12 12.47
C LEU A 229 -1.64 9.12 12.94
N PRO A 230 -2.58 9.48 12.06
CA PRO A 230 -3.67 10.37 12.40
C PRO A 230 -4.58 9.74 13.46
N THR A 231 -5.11 10.58 14.33
CA THR A 231 -6.02 10.19 15.42
C THR A 231 -7.41 10.80 15.28
N ARG A 232 -7.58 11.75 14.35
CA ARG A 232 -8.80 12.53 14.16
C ARG A 232 -9.03 12.85 12.68
N MET A 233 -10.27 12.65 12.26
CA MET A 233 -10.77 13.17 10.99
C MET A 233 -11.15 14.65 11.14
N ILE A 234 -10.56 15.51 10.32
CA ILE A 234 -10.83 16.95 10.30
C ILE A 234 -11.97 17.24 9.33
N HIS A 235 -11.95 16.62 8.16
CA HIS A 235 -12.90 16.84 7.09
C HIS A 235 -13.11 15.57 6.28
N LEU A 236 -14.37 15.30 5.89
CA LEU A 236 -14.70 14.33 4.87
C LEU A 236 -15.94 14.83 4.12
N ASP A 237 -15.75 15.39 2.94
CA ASP A 237 -16.86 15.88 2.13
C ASP A 237 -16.55 15.84 0.63
N PHE A 238 -17.53 16.12 -0.22
CA PHE A 238 -17.31 16.30 -1.63
C PHE A 238 -16.35 17.46 -1.87
N LYS A 239 -15.37 17.23 -2.75
CA LYS A 239 -14.53 18.31 -3.25
C LYS A 239 -15.44 19.40 -3.86
N PRO A 240 -15.17 20.70 -3.62
CA PRO A 240 -15.99 21.77 -4.17
C PRO A 240 -16.20 21.61 -5.68
N LYS A 241 -17.47 21.71 -6.11
CA LYS A 241 -17.90 21.53 -7.51
C LYS A 241 -17.59 20.15 -8.11
N SER A 242 -17.45 19.10 -7.28
CA SER A 242 -17.29 17.71 -7.72
C SER A 242 -18.45 16.84 -7.24
N PHE A 243 -18.92 15.94 -8.11
CA PHE A 243 -19.91 14.91 -7.78
C PHE A 243 -19.31 13.50 -7.67
N ASN A 244 -18.02 13.36 -7.97
CA ASN A 244 -17.34 12.08 -8.12
C ASN A 244 -16.11 11.93 -7.22
N THR A 245 -15.81 12.92 -6.38
CA THR A 245 -14.62 12.94 -5.53
C THR A 245 -14.97 13.41 -4.12
N LEU A 246 -14.59 12.61 -3.13
CA LEU A 246 -14.55 13.02 -1.72
C LEU A 246 -13.12 13.45 -1.35
N GLU A 247 -13.02 14.49 -0.54
CA GLU A 247 -11.80 14.97 0.08
C GLU A 247 -11.81 14.57 1.55
N LEU A 248 -10.78 13.82 1.97
CA LEU A 248 -10.55 13.42 3.36
C LEU A 248 -9.33 14.18 3.87
N VAL A 249 -9.50 14.89 4.99
CA VAL A 249 -8.42 15.57 5.70
C VAL A 249 -8.32 15.01 7.11
N LEU A 250 -7.12 14.58 7.49
CA LEU A 250 -6.81 14.01 8.80
C LEU A 250 -5.82 14.94 9.54
N ASN A 251 -5.70 14.79 10.87
CA ASN A 251 -4.60 15.46 11.57
C ASN A 251 -3.26 14.76 11.31
N GLU A 252 -2.14 15.47 11.51
CA GLU A 252 -0.78 14.97 11.23
C GLU A 252 -0.41 14.89 9.73
N GLY A 253 -1.13 15.60 8.86
CA GLY A 253 -0.83 15.74 7.43
C GLY A 253 -1.96 15.21 6.56
#